data_AF-A0A382ILE0-F1
#
_entry.id   AF-A0A382ILE0-F1
#
_cell.length_a   1.000
_cell.length_b   1.000
_cell.length_c   1.000
_cell.angle_alpha   90.00
_cell.angle_beta   90.00
_cell.angle_gamma   90.00
#
_symmetry.space_group_name_H-M   'P 1'
#
loop_
_entity.id
_entity.type
_entity.pdbx_description
1 polymer ?
#
loop_
_entity_poly.entity_id
_entity_poly.type
_entity_poly.pdbx_seq_one_letter_code
_entity_poly.pdbx_strand_id
1 'polypeptide(L)'
;TEEMHRIAEYGIAAHWRYKQDHDTKSEENEVDEALTWFRQVLELQKDTAEPGEFMEFLRMDLFRGEIFVFTPDGDVKALPVGSTPIDFAFSVHTEVGYRCTGAKVNGRIALLSRELKNGDAVEILTSPKQRPSRDWLQFVKTSRARQYIHQRLRQEEFDDALKLGKDLLDRELKRAKRTLPSSEKELNQAAVSLGYKDFDRVYVGLGRGDVGLTAVIKQFHPDHDPAEVAKQEPSALTKLAARLRISGRSVRIRGMDNLMIRYSRCCQPVPGDPVIGYVTRGRGVSIHRNDCSNVLSLSRDPDRRIEIEWAAQKGDRFFVKLYMQGTDRRGLLTDVAKAISDTGTDISHADMRATGGGMHGEFVVEVRDLAQLENVRLAIGQVKGVLDVERKEHFDEEDLGWA
;
A
#
# COMPACT_ATOMS: atom_id res chain seq x y z
N THR A 1 26.12 -44.22 14.98
CA THR A 1 26.01 -45.28 13.95
C THR A 1 26.64 -44.77 12.66
N GLU A 2 27.03 -45.64 11.73
CA GLU A 2 27.53 -45.21 10.40
C GLU A 2 26.52 -44.30 9.68
N GLU A 3 25.22 -44.55 9.89
CA GLU A 3 24.13 -43.74 9.38
C GLU A 3 24.16 -42.30 9.91
N MET A 4 24.39 -42.12 11.22
CA MET A 4 24.55 -40.78 11.81
C MET A 4 25.84 -40.07 11.36
N HIS A 5 26.90 -40.82 11.03
CA HIS A 5 28.15 -40.24 10.51
C HIS A 5 27.96 -39.68 9.09
N ARG A 6 27.23 -40.38 8.21
CA ARG A 6 26.97 -39.92 6.83
C ARG A 6 26.02 -38.73 6.74
N ILE A 7 25.03 -38.65 7.62
CA ILE A 7 24.13 -37.47 7.69
C ILE A 7 24.91 -36.22 8.11
N ALA A 8 25.92 -36.37 8.97
CA ALA A 8 26.79 -35.28 9.38
C ALA A 8 27.79 -34.85 8.29
N GLU A 9 28.33 -35.78 7.50
CA GLU A 9 29.28 -35.46 6.42
C GLU A 9 28.61 -34.92 5.13
N TYR A 10 27.47 -35.48 4.73
CA TYR A 10 26.87 -35.21 3.41
C TYR A 10 25.51 -34.48 3.47
N GLY A 11 24.95 -34.27 4.67
CA GLY A 11 23.69 -33.57 4.86
C GLY A 11 22.49 -34.23 4.17
N ILE A 12 21.51 -33.42 3.74
CA ILE A 12 20.23 -33.83 3.13
C ILE A 12 20.40 -34.74 1.90
N ALA A 13 21.56 -34.73 1.24
CA ALA A 13 21.87 -35.57 0.09
C ALA A 13 22.03 -37.07 0.42
N ALA A 14 22.25 -37.44 1.69
CA ALA A 14 22.43 -38.84 2.09
C ALA A 14 21.14 -39.67 2.02
N HIS A 15 19.97 -39.01 2.09
CA HIS A 15 18.68 -39.69 2.18
C HIS A 15 18.07 -40.08 0.82
N TRP A 16 18.59 -39.55 -0.29
CA TRP A 16 18.05 -39.82 -1.63
C TRP A 16 18.69 -41.01 -2.35
N ARG A 17 19.92 -41.39 -1.99
CA ARG A 17 20.65 -42.43 -2.73
C ARG A 17 20.36 -43.87 -2.29
N TYR A 18 19.54 -44.07 -1.25
CA TYR A 18 19.28 -45.41 -0.67
C TYR A 18 17.84 -45.94 -0.87
N LYS A 19 16.92 -45.13 -1.42
CA LYS A 19 15.66 -45.65 -1.97
C LYS A 19 15.76 -46.07 -3.44
N GLN A 20 17.00 -46.16 -3.96
CA GLN A 20 17.37 -46.51 -5.34
C GLN A 20 17.37 -48.03 -5.61
N ASP A 21 16.31 -48.73 -5.23
CA ASP A 21 16.15 -50.11 -5.71
C ASP A 21 14.66 -50.46 -5.81
N HIS A 22 13.96 -49.80 -6.75
CA HIS A 22 12.94 -50.39 -7.63
C HIS A 22 12.22 -49.31 -8.48
N ASP A 23 12.28 -49.50 -9.80
CA ASP A 23 11.50 -48.88 -10.90
C ASP A 23 12.03 -47.60 -11.63
N THR A 24 12.71 -47.85 -12.75
CA THR A 24 13.58 -46.93 -13.51
C THR A 24 12.93 -46.16 -14.67
N LYS A 25 11.68 -45.68 -14.56
CA LYS A 25 11.10 -44.85 -15.65
C LYS A 25 10.33 -43.59 -15.23
N SER A 26 9.97 -43.44 -13.96
CA SER A 26 9.35 -42.22 -13.42
C SER A 26 10.34 -41.28 -12.69
N GLU A 27 11.55 -41.76 -12.41
CA GLU A 27 12.45 -41.14 -11.42
C GLU A 27 13.48 -40.14 -12.01
N GLU A 28 13.78 -40.20 -13.32
CA GLU A 28 14.65 -39.19 -13.96
C GLU A 28 14.01 -37.79 -13.91
N ASN A 29 12.68 -37.70 -13.98
CA ASN A 29 11.96 -36.42 -13.94
C ASN A 29 11.96 -35.77 -12.54
N GLU A 30 11.85 -36.55 -11.45
CA GLU A 30 11.87 -35.98 -10.08
C GLU A 30 13.25 -35.41 -9.70
N VAL A 31 14.33 -36.05 -10.14
CA VAL A 31 15.70 -35.56 -9.89
C VAL A 31 15.97 -34.30 -10.71
N ASP A 32 15.50 -34.23 -11.95
CA ASP A 32 15.67 -33.07 -12.82
C ASP A 32 14.76 -31.89 -12.41
N GLU A 33 13.55 -32.17 -11.88
CA GLU A 33 12.69 -31.18 -11.20
C GLU A 33 13.36 -30.61 -9.95
N ALA A 34 13.92 -31.47 -9.09
CA ALA A 34 14.61 -31.04 -7.89
C ALA A 34 15.86 -30.18 -8.21
N LEU A 35 16.61 -30.53 -9.26
CA LEU A 35 17.75 -29.74 -9.74
C LEU A 35 17.33 -28.43 -10.40
N THR A 36 16.21 -28.41 -11.12
CA THR A 36 15.64 -27.19 -11.71
C THR A 36 15.12 -26.24 -10.65
N TRP A 37 14.44 -26.77 -9.63
CA TRP A 37 14.05 -26.04 -8.42
C TRP A 37 15.25 -25.45 -7.70
N PHE A 38 16.31 -26.24 -7.51
CA PHE A 38 17.54 -25.77 -6.86
C PHE A 38 18.21 -24.62 -7.64
N ARG A 39 18.21 -24.67 -8.98
CA ARG A 39 18.69 -23.58 -9.83
C ARG A 39 17.82 -22.31 -9.71
N GLN A 40 16.50 -22.44 -9.65
CA GLN A 40 15.60 -21.30 -9.46
C GLN A 40 15.77 -20.65 -8.08
N VAL A 41 15.98 -21.46 -7.03
CA VAL A 41 16.28 -20.97 -5.67
C VAL A 41 17.63 -20.24 -5.61
N LEU A 42 18.65 -20.74 -6.31
CA LEU A 42 19.96 -20.08 -6.41
C LEU A 42 19.90 -18.78 -7.23
N GLU A 43 19.04 -18.70 -8.25
CA GLU A 43 18.75 -17.44 -8.96
C GLU A 43 18.06 -16.43 -8.03
N LEU A 44 17.07 -16.86 -7.22
CA LEU A 44 16.42 -16.01 -6.21
C LEU A 44 17.40 -15.50 -5.14
N GLN A 45 18.40 -16.30 -4.75
CA GLN A 45 19.43 -15.89 -3.80
C GLN A 45 20.27 -14.72 -4.34
N LYS A 46 20.55 -14.68 -5.65
CA LYS A 46 21.34 -13.60 -6.24
C LYS A 46 20.63 -12.25 -6.23
N ASP A 47 19.30 -12.24 -6.19
CA ASP A 47 18.46 -11.04 -6.25
C ASP A 47 17.91 -10.58 -4.88
N THR A 48 18.16 -11.33 -3.80
CA THR A 48 17.60 -11.04 -2.46
C THR A 48 18.66 -10.48 -1.51
N ALA A 49 18.45 -9.26 -1.01
CA ALA A 49 19.40 -8.57 -0.13
C ALA A 49 19.27 -8.93 1.37
N GLU A 50 18.17 -9.57 1.80
CA GLU A 50 17.95 -9.95 3.21
C GLU A 50 17.74 -11.47 3.43
N PRO A 51 18.56 -12.12 4.28
CA PRO A 51 18.46 -13.56 4.58
C PRO A 51 17.15 -14.02 5.24
N GLY A 52 16.42 -13.11 5.89
CA GLY A 52 15.17 -13.42 6.58
C GLY A 52 14.00 -13.71 5.65
N GLU A 53 13.87 -12.92 4.58
CA GLU A 53 12.81 -13.09 3.56
C GLU A 53 13.01 -14.41 2.79
N PHE A 54 14.26 -14.79 2.50
CA PHE A 54 14.63 -16.03 1.81
C PHE A 54 14.13 -17.31 2.52
N MET A 55 14.26 -17.37 3.85
CA MET A 55 13.83 -18.54 4.63
C MET A 55 12.31 -18.68 4.69
N GLU A 56 11.57 -17.58 4.60
CA GLU A 56 10.11 -17.60 4.51
C GLU A 56 9.66 -18.12 3.12
N PHE A 57 10.30 -17.67 2.05
CA PHE A 57 10.05 -18.16 0.68
C PHE A 57 10.30 -19.66 0.53
N LEU A 58 11.44 -20.16 1.03
CA LEU A 58 11.77 -21.59 0.98
C LEU A 58 10.74 -22.46 1.72
N ARG A 59 10.20 -21.99 2.85
CA ARG A 59 9.19 -22.75 3.61
C ARG A 59 7.84 -22.82 2.90
N MET A 60 7.51 -21.84 2.06
CA MET A 60 6.21 -21.80 1.37
C MET A 60 6.13 -22.78 0.21
N ASP A 61 7.24 -23.02 -0.49
CA ASP A 61 7.30 -23.83 -1.72
C ASP A 61 7.60 -25.33 -1.46
N LEU A 62 8.18 -25.71 -0.32
CA LEU A 62 8.73 -27.07 -0.12
C LEU A 62 7.70 -28.21 0.12
N PHE A 63 6.39 -27.95 0.20
CA PHE A 63 5.41 -28.97 0.66
C PHE A 63 4.01 -28.90 0.02
N ARG A 64 3.85 -28.34 -1.18
CA ARG A 64 2.51 -28.23 -1.81
C ARG A 64 2.42 -29.11 -3.03
N GLY A 65 1.33 -29.88 -3.14
CA GLY A 65 1.01 -30.57 -4.38
C GLY A 65 0.90 -29.58 -5.55
N GLU A 66 1.04 -30.09 -6.76
CA GLU A 66 1.03 -29.28 -7.98
C GLU A 66 -0.28 -29.43 -8.76
N ILE A 67 -0.65 -28.38 -9.48
CA ILE A 67 -1.70 -28.36 -10.49
C ILE A 67 -1.09 -28.06 -11.85
N PHE A 68 -1.62 -28.68 -12.88
CA PHE A 68 -1.23 -28.44 -14.27
C PHE A 68 -2.32 -27.62 -14.94
N VAL A 69 -1.95 -26.46 -15.48
CA VAL A 69 -2.85 -25.54 -16.18
C VAL A 69 -2.36 -25.31 -17.61
N PHE A 70 -3.28 -25.05 -18.52
CA PHE A 70 -2.99 -24.90 -19.94
C PHE A 70 -2.93 -23.42 -20.35
N THR A 71 -1.94 -23.07 -21.18
CA THR A 71 -1.93 -21.80 -21.91
C THR A 71 -2.93 -21.86 -23.08
N PRO A 72 -3.32 -20.71 -23.67
CA PRO A 72 -4.17 -20.71 -24.86
C PRO A 72 -3.55 -21.45 -26.06
N ASP A 73 -2.22 -21.51 -26.11
CA ASP A 73 -1.46 -22.21 -27.15
C ASP A 73 -1.32 -23.72 -26.89
N GLY A 74 -1.81 -24.21 -25.75
CA GLY A 74 -1.80 -25.63 -25.39
C GLY A 74 -0.60 -26.08 -24.56
N ASP A 75 0.30 -25.17 -24.18
CA ASP A 75 1.42 -25.49 -23.30
C ASP A 75 0.94 -25.75 -21.87
N VAL A 76 1.60 -26.69 -21.19
CA VAL A 76 1.30 -27.02 -19.79
C VAL A 76 2.23 -26.27 -18.85
N LYS A 77 1.67 -25.65 -17.81
CA LYS A 77 2.42 -25.03 -16.71
C LYS A 77 2.05 -25.71 -15.39
N ALA A 78 3.07 -26.17 -14.66
CA ALA A 78 2.94 -26.63 -13.29
C ALA A 78 2.94 -25.42 -12.33
N LEU A 79 1.98 -25.41 -11.40
CA LEU A 79 1.85 -24.39 -10.36
C LEU A 79 1.50 -25.06 -9.03
N PRO A 80 1.86 -24.47 -7.87
CA PRO A 80 1.40 -24.98 -6.58
C PRO A 80 -0.13 -24.97 -6.46
N VAL A 81 -0.70 -25.95 -5.75
CA VAL A 81 -2.13 -25.98 -5.41
C VAL A 81 -2.55 -24.68 -4.73
N GLY A 82 -3.71 -24.16 -5.17
CA GLY A 82 -4.27 -22.89 -4.70
C GLY A 82 -3.74 -21.66 -5.45
N SER A 83 -2.88 -21.84 -6.44
CA SER A 83 -2.41 -20.74 -7.31
C SER A 83 -3.57 -20.05 -8.03
N THR A 84 -3.37 -18.76 -8.30
CA THR A 84 -4.36 -17.88 -8.92
C THR A 84 -3.97 -17.51 -10.35
N PRO A 85 -4.86 -16.90 -11.15
CA PRO A 85 -4.51 -16.38 -12.47
C PRO A 85 -3.31 -15.42 -12.47
N ILE A 86 -3.07 -14.69 -11.38
CA ILE A 86 -1.89 -13.82 -11.26
C ILE A 86 -0.61 -14.64 -11.13
N ASP A 87 -0.63 -15.71 -10.32
CA ASP A 87 0.49 -16.64 -10.21
C ASP A 87 0.84 -17.25 -11.58
N PHE A 88 -0.20 -17.66 -12.33
CA PHE A 88 -0.03 -18.12 -13.70
C PHE A 88 0.57 -17.05 -14.61
N ALA A 89 0.09 -15.81 -14.56
CA ALA A 89 0.63 -14.72 -15.36
C ALA A 89 2.14 -14.50 -15.13
N PHE A 90 2.59 -14.50 -13.86
CA PHE A 90 4.01 -14.38 -13.50
C PHE A 90 4.85 -15.63 -13.84
N SER A 91 4.22 -16.81 -13.93
CA SER A 91 4.85 -18.05 -14.40
C SER A 91 5.09 -18.06 -15.92
N VAL A 92 4.22 -17.38 -16.68
CA VAL A 92 4.36 -17.21 -18.12
C VAL A 92 5.45 -16.19 -18.42
N HIS A 93 5.30 -14.97 -17.88
CA HIS A 93 6.31 -13.92 -18.03
C HIS A 93 6.08 -12.80 -17.00
N THR A 94 7.14 -12.20 -16.47
CA THR A 94 7.05 -11.08 -15.51
C THR A 94 6.22 -9.91 -16.04
N GLU A 95 6.47 -9.51 -17.29
CA GLU A 95 5.72 -8.42 -17.94
C GLU A 95 4.23 -8.74 -18.15
N VAL A 96 3.86 -10.01 -18.36
CA VAL A 96 2.46 -10.43 -18.44
C VAL A 96 1.81 -10.33 -17.06
N GLY A 97 2.52 -10.75 -16.01
CA GLY A 97 2.12 -10.54 -14.62
C GLY A 97 1.90 -9.07 -14.26
N TYR A 98 2.86 -8.19 -14.58
CA TYR A 98 2.76 -6.75 -14.31
C TYR A 98 1.60 -6.07 -15.02
N ARG A 99 1.28 -6.52 -16.24
CA ARG A 99 0.22 -5.93 -17.06
C ARG A 99 -1.13 -6.62 -16.93
N CYS A 100 -1.27 -7.62 -16.05
CA CYS A 100 -2.48 -8.41 -15.90
C CYS A 100 -3.67 -7.57 -15.40
N THR A 101 -4.66 -7.36 -16.26
CA THR A 101 -5.92 -6.65 -15.91
C THR A 101 -7.05 -7.60 -15.55
N GLY A 102 -7.01 -8.82 -16.08
CA GLY A 102 -8.06 -9.80 -15.91
C GLY A 102 -7.61 -11.17 -16.43
N ALA A 103 -8.46 -12.17 -16.24
CA ALA A 103 -8.21 -13.51 -16.73
C ALA A 103 -9.50 -14.13 -17.24
N LYS A 104 -9.39 -15.02 -18.23
CA LYS A 104 -10.42 -15.98 -18.58
C LYS A 104 -9.93 -17.38 -18.23
N VAL A 105 -10.82 -18.18 -17.66
CA VAL A 105 -10.58 -19.58 -17.36
C VAL A 105 -11.63 -20.40 -18.09
N ASN A 106 -11.19 -21.33 -18.94
CA ASN A 106 -12.04 -22.14 -19.83
C ASN A 106 -12.97 -21.27 -20.70
N GLY A 107 -12.42 -20.19 -21.26
CA GLY A 107 -13.13 -19.25 -22.15
C GLY A 107 -14.08 -18.27 -21.45
N ARG A 108 -14.23 -18.30 -20.12
CA ARG A 108 -15.10 -17.39 -19.35
C ARG A 108 -14.29 -16.47 -18.46
N ILE A 109 -14.69 -15.20 -18.36
CA ILE A 109 -14.05 -14.23 -17.45
C ILE A 109 -14.11 -14.76 -16.01
N ALA A 110 -12.97 -14.70 -15.32
CA ALA A 110 -12.82 -15.15 -13.95
C ALA A 110 -12.17 -14.06 -13.08
N LEU A 111 -12.45 -14.11 -11.77
CA LEU A 111 -11.80 -13.24 -10.79
C LEU A 111 -10.31 -13.57 -10.70
N LEU A 112 -9.47 -12.54 -10.55
CA LEU A 112 -8.03 -12.71 -10.36
C LEU A 112 -7.66 -13.43 -9.05
N SER A 113 -8.56 -13.42 -8.06
CA SER A 113 -8.40 -14.11 -6.78
C SER A 113 -8.90 -15.57 -6.78
N ARG A 114 -9.52 -16.03 -7.88
CA ARG A 114 -10.02 -17.40 -7.99
C ARG A 114 -8.84 -18.38 -8.00
N GLU A 115 -8.93 -19.45 -7.21
CA GLU A 115 -7.95 -20.55 -7.28
C GLU A 115 -8.15 -21.38 -8.56
N LEU A 116 -7.04 -21.67 -9.23
CA LEU A 116 -6.96 -22.49 -10.42
C LEU A 116 -7.06 -23.98 -10.06
N LYS A 117 -7.62 -24.77 -10.96
CA LYS A 117 -7.74 -26.22 -10.83
C LYS A 117 -6.91 -26.94 -11.88
N ASN A 118 -6.58 -28.20 -11.60
CA ASN A 118 -5.91 -29.06 -12.56
C ASN A 118 -6.75 -29.18 -13.85
N GLY A 119 -6.11 -28.93 -14.98
CA GLY A 119 -6.73 -28.95 -16.31
C GLY A 119 -7.43 -27.65 -16.75
N ASP A 120 -7.41 -26.58 -15.94
CA ASP A 120 -7.96 -25.29 -16.36
C ASP A 120 -7.12 -24.68 -17.50
N ALA A 121 -7.79 -24.20 -18.56
CA ALA A 121 -7.18 -23.40 -19.62
C ALA A 121 -7.28 -21.92 -19.26
N VAL A 122 -6.15 -21.23 -19.13
CA VAL A 122 -6.06 -19.86 -18.60
C VAL A 122 -5.56 -18.90 -19.68
N GLU A 123 -6.35 -17.87 -19.96
CA GLU A 123 -6.00 -16.75 -20.85
C GLU A 123 -5.87 -15.47 -20.01
N ILE A 124 -4.71 -14.83 -20.05
CA ILE A 124 -4.47 -13.58 -19.30
C ILE A 124 -4.76 -12.37 -20.19
N LEU A 125 -5.62 -11.48 -19.69
CA LEU A 125 -5.88 -10.19 -20.30
C LEU A 125 -4.86 -9.19 -19.79
N THR A 126 -4.20 -8.47 -20.69
CA THR A 126 -3.15 -7.50 -20.34
C THR A 126 -3.46 -6.09 -20.83
N SER A 127 -2.96 -5.08 -20.13
CA SER A 127 -3.00 -3.67 -20.56
C SER A 127 -1.68 -2.95 -20.30
N PRO A 128 -1.20 -2.11 -21.22
CA PRO A 128 0.02 -1.31 -21.02
C PRO A 128 -0.05 -0.35 -19.83
N LYS A 129 -1.26 0.08 -19.43
CA LYS A 129 -1.48 1.01 -18.31
C LYS A 129 -1.58 0.31 -16.96
N GLN A 130 -1.80 -1.00 -16.95
CA GLN A 130 -1.97 -1.77 -15.73
C GLN A 130 -0.67 -1.87 -14.95
N ARG A 131 -0.77 -1.77 -13.63
CA ARG A 131 0.32 -2.00 -12.68
C ARG A 131 -0.15 -2.96 -11.58
N PRO A 132 0.77 -3.69 -10.94
CA PRO A 132 0.42 -4.50 -9.77
C PRO A 132 -0.21 -3.65 -8.66
N SER A 133 -1.26 -4.17 -8.03
CA SER A 133 -1.84 -3.55 -6.85
C SER A 133 -1.38 -4.24 -5.58
N ARG A 134 -1.47 -3.53 -4.45
CA ARG A 134 -1.18 -4.10 -3.12
C ARG A 134 -2.13 -5.25 -2.76
N ASP A 135 -3.37 -5.21 -3.25
CA ASP A 135 -4.39 -6.21 -2.94
C ASP A 135 -4.05 -7.59 -3.50
N TRP A 136 -3.26 -7.66 -4.58
CA TRP A 136 -2.81 -8.93 -5.15
C TRP A 136 -2.03 -9.76 -4.13
N LEU A 137 -1.30 -9.10 -3.22
CA LEU A 137 -0.53 -9.78 -2.16
C LEU A 137 -1.42 -10.55 -1.16
N GLN A 138 -2.73 -10.32 -1.14
CA GLN A 138 -3.66 -11.04 -0.27
C GLN A 138 -3.95 -12.46 -0.77
N PHE A 139 -3.93 -12.68 -2.09
CA PHE A 139 -4.38 -13.94 -2.70
C PHE A 139 -3.32 -14.65 -3.55
N VAL A 140 -2.28 -13.94 -4.02
CA VAL A 140 -1.13 -14.53 -4.73
C VAL A 140 -0.40 -15.53 -3.82
N LYS A 141 -0.18 -16.75 -4.33
CA LYS A 141 0.39 -17.85 -3.54
C LYS A 141 1.88 -18.06 -3.77
N THR A 142 2.35 -17.86 -5.00
CA THR A 142 3.72 -18.20 -5.38
C THR A 142 4.72 -17.15 -4.89
N SER A 143 5.85 -17.62 -4.35
CA SER A 143 6.95 -16.76 -3.88
C SER A 143 7.43 -15.81 -4.97
N ARG A 144 7.58 -16.34 -6.19
CA ARG A 144 7.99 -15.61 -7.39
C ARG A 144 7.07 -14.41 -7.69
N ALA A 145 5.76 -14.63 -7.76
CA ALA A 145 4.82 -13.54 -8.04
C ALA A 145 4.81 -12.49 -6.92
N ARG A 146 4.82 -12.93 -5.64
CA ARG A 146 4.88 -12.00 -4.50
C ARG A 146 6.13 -11.13 -4.54
N GLN A 147 7.30 -11.70 -4.84
CA GLN A 147 8.56 -10.97 -4.94
C GLN A 147 8.50 -9.88 -6.01
N TYR A 148 8.09 -10.20 -7.23
CA TYR A 148 8.00 -9.22 -8.32
C TYR A 148 6.97 -8.13 -8.02
N ILE A 149 5.82 -8.48 -7.45
CA ILE A 149 4.81 -7.49 -7.02
C ILE A 149 5.41 -6.55 -5.96
N HIS A 150 6.06 -7.09 -4.93
CA HIS A 150 6.71 -6.28 -3.90
C HIS A 150 7.81 -5.37 -4.46
N GLN A 151 8.64 -5.89 -5.37
CA GLN A 151 9.70 -5.10 -6.02
C GLN A 151 9.10 -3.94 -6.82
N ARG A 152 8.06 -4.20 -7.62
CA ARG A 152 7.41 -3.17 -8.42
C ARG A 152 6.75 -2.08 -7.58
N LEU A 153 6.03 -2.47 -6.53
CA LEU A 153 5.40 -1.54 -5.60
C LEU A 153 6.44 -0.66 -4.88
N ARG A 154 7.56 -1.25 -4.43
CA ARG A 154 8.66 -0.48 -3.82
C ARG A 154 9.29 0.52 -4.78
N GLN A 155 9.42 0.16 -6.06
CA GLN A 155 9.96 1.06 -7.08
C GLN A 155 9.00 2.22 -7.34
N GLU A 156 7.70 1.96 -7.46
CA GLU A 156 6.70 3.03 -7.66
C GLU A 156 6.64 3.98 -6.45
N GLU A 157 6.61 3.43 -5.22
CA GLU A 157 6.71 4.22 -4.00
C GLU A 157 8.02 5.02 -3.88
N PHE A 158 9.11 4.56 -4.51
CA PHE A 158 10.37 5.28 -4.57
C PHE A 158 10.31 6.42 -5.58
N ASP A 159 9.84 6.16 -6.80
CA ASP A 159 9.76 7.13 -7.89
C ASP A 159 8.80 8.28 -7.55
N ASP A 160 7.65 7.99 -6.95
CA ASP A 160 6.67 8.98 -6.51
C ASP A 160 7.24 9.88 -5.40
N ALA A 161 7.90 9.27 -4.42
CA ALA A 161 8.55 10.00 -3.33
C ALA A 161 9.69 10.88 -3.85
N LEU A 162 10.50 10.37 -4.78
CA LEU A 162 11.59 11.10 -5.42
C LEU A 162 11.06 12.36 -6.11
N LYS A 163 10.01 12.21 -6.94
CA LYS A 163 9.37 13.31 -7.66
C LYS A 163 8.78 14.34 -6.69
N LEU A 164 8.07 13.88 -5.67
CA LEU A 164 7.47 14.76 -4.67
C LEU A 164 8.52 15.54 -3.89
N GLY A 165 9.61 14.89 -3.47
CA GLY A 165 10.71 15.53 -2.77
C GLY A 165 11.44 16.57 -3.60
N LYS A 166 11.68 16.28 -4.88
CA LYS A 166 12.23 17.25 -5.84
C LYS A 166 11.35 18.49 -5.95
N ASP A 167 10.05 18.29 -6.15
CA ASP A 167 9.06 19.38 -6.21
C ASP A 167 9.00 20.21 -4.93
N LEU A 168 9.04 19.55 -3.76
CA LEU A 168 8.98 20.23 -2.47
C LEU A 168 10.22 21.11 -2.28
N LEU A 169 11.42 20.55 -2.51
CA LEU A 169 12.67 21.27 -2.32
C LEU A 169 12.79 22.45 -3.29
N ASP A 170 12.46 22.24 -4.57
CA ASP A 170 12.52 23.30 -5.60
C ASP A 170 11.59 24.48 -5.26
N ARG A 171 10.36 24.22 -4.81
CA ARG A 171 9.44 25.29 -4.40
C ARG A 171 9.97 26.11 -3.24
N GLU A 172 10.54 25.45 -2.25
CA GLU A 172 11.02 26.14 -1.05
C GLU A 172 12.29 26.93 -1.33
N LEU A 173 13.20 26.39 -2.14
CA LEU A 173 14.38 27.10 -2.64
C LEU A 173 13.98 28.34 -3.46
N LYS A 174 12.99 28.23 -4.37
CA LYS A 174 12.45 29.37 -5.12
C LYS A 174 11.88 30.45 -4.22
N ARG A 175 11.11 30.08 -3.18
CA ARG A 175 10.57 31.04 -2.19
C ARG A 175 11.68 31.73 -1.40
N ALA A 176 12.68 30.96 -0.97
CA ALA A 176 13.83 31.47 -0.25
C ALA A 176 14.84 32.21 -1.15
N LYS A 177 14.62 32.26 -2.48
CA LYS A 177 15.56 32.79 -3.50
C LYS A 177 16.95 32.17 -3.39
N ARG A 178 17.00 30.87 -3.10
CA ARG A 178 18.23 30.07 -2.95
C ARG A 178 18.27 28.99 -4.02
N THR A 179 19.47 28.46 -4.28
CA THR A 179 19.68 27.37 -5.23
C THR A 179 20.49 26.26 -4.58
N LEU A 180 20.37 25.04 -5.11
CA LEU A 180 21.30 23.98 -4.78
C LEU A 180 22.65 24.23 -5.46
N PRO A 181 23.75 23.70 -4.89
CA PRO A 181 25.01 23.64 -5.61
C PRO A 181 24.88 22.77 -6.86
N SER A 182 25.57 23.14 -7.93
CA SER A 182 25.61 22.36 -9.18
C SER A 182 26.57 21.17 -9.13
N SER A 183 27.39 21.08 -8.07
CA SER A 183 28.40 20.03 -7.88
C SER A 183 27.77 18.78 -7.27
N GLU A 184 27.80 17.67 -8.01
CA GLU A 184 27.33 16.36 -7.53
C GLU A 184 28.08 15.88 -6.27
N LYS A 185 29.37 16.25 -6.16
CA LYS A 185 30.18 15.93 -4.99
C LYS A 185 29.66 16.62 -3.72
N GLU A 186 29.23 17.87 -3.81
CA GLU A 186 28.68 18.62 -2.68
C GLU A 186 27.30 18.08 -2.27
N LEU A 187 26.46 17.73 -3.26
CA LEU A 187 25.18 17.08 -3.01
C LEU A 187 25.35 15.74 -2.29
N ASN A 188 26.32 14.92 -2.70
CA ASN A 188 26.58 13.64 -2.06
C ASN A 188 27.20 13.81 -0.66
N GLN A 189 28.06 14.80 -0.42
CA GLN A 189 28.56 15.11 0.92
C GLN A 189 27.43 15.56 1.87
N ALA A 190 26.50 16.36 1.37
CA ALA A 190 25.29 16.74 2.09
C ALA A 190 24.40 15.53 2.39
N ALA A 191 24.22 14.62 1.42
CA ALA A 191 23.47 13.38 1.62
C ALA A 191 24.06 12.51 2.75
N VAL A 192 25.37 12.28 2.74
CA VAL A 192 26.08 11.53 3.79
C VAL A 192 25.90 12.21 5.16
N SER A 193 26.01 13.53 5.21
CA SER A 193 25.80 14.30 6.45
C SER A 193 24.37 14.18 7.00
N LEU A 194 23.39 13.98 6.11
CA LEU A 194 21.99 13.75 6.44
C LEU A 194 21.67 12.25 6.70
N GLY A 195 22.66 11.37 6.65
CA GLY A 195 22.50 9.93 6.88
C GLY A 195 22.03 9.12 5.66
N TYR A 196 22.13 9.69 4.46
CA TYR A 196 21.74 9.04 3.20
C TYR A 196 22.95 8.70 2.33
N LYS A 197 22.80 7.66 1.50
CA LYS A 197 23.87 7.20 0.58
C LYS A 197 24.12 8.16 -0.58
N ASP A 198 23.05 8.80 -1.06
CA ASP A 198 23.04 9.65 -2.25
C ASP A 198 21.93 10.71 -2.11
N PHE A 199 21.99 11.76 -2.95
CA PHE A 199 21.03 12.86 -2.86
C PHE A 199 19.63 12.50 -3.40
N ASP A 200 19.51 11.49 -4.26
CA ASP A 200 18.22 10.96 -4.68
C ASP A 200 17.45 10.34 -3.49
N ARG A 201 18.14 9.68 -2.58
CA ARG A 201 17.55 9.20 -1.32
C ARG A 201 17.18 10.32 -0.36
N VAL A 202 17.87 11.46 -0.41
CA VAL A 202 17.45 12.67 0.32
C VAL A 202 16.14 13.19 -0.26
N TYR A 203 15.98 13.24 -1.59
CA TYR A 203 14.71 13.58 -2.22
C TYR A 203 13.60 12.61 -1.84
N VAL A 204 13.86 11.30 -1.86
CA VAL A 204 12.88 10.31 -1.41
C VAL A 204 12.53 10.51 0.07
N GLY A 205 13.52 10.76 0.92
CA GLY A 205 13.33 11.09 2.33
C GLY A 205 12.51 12.37 2.52
N LEU A 206 12.70 13.39 1.68
CA LEU A 206 11.89 14.60 1.68
C LEU A 206 10.44 14.34 1.26
N GLY A 207 10.24 13.52 0.21
CA GLY A 207 8.92 13.16 -0.28
C GLY A 207 8.13 12.28 0.69
N ARG A 208 8.81 11.36 1.38
CA ARG A 208 8.25 10.56 2.47
C ARG A 208 8.13 11.33 3.78
N GLY A 209 8.95 12.36 3.92
CA GLY A 209 9.05 13.23 5.08
C GLY A 209 9.90 12.68 6.22
N ASP A 210 10.80 11.75 5.93
CA ASP A 210 11.85 11.27 6.84
C ASP A 210 12.85 12.38 7.21
N VAL A 211 13.08 13.32 6.29
CA VAL A 211 13.92 14.49 6.49
C VAL A 211 13.12 15.76 6.23
N GLY A 212 13.31 16.76 7.08
CA GLY A 212 12.64 18.06 6.94
C GLY A 212 13.31 18.97 5.91
N LEU A 213 12.52 19.73 5.14
CA LEU A 213 13.03 20.68 4.15
C LEU A 213 14.08 21.64 4.72
N THR A 214 13.82 22.19 5.91
CA THR A 214 14.73 23.13 6.57
C THR A 214 16.08 22.50 6.88
N ALA A 215 16.12 21.22 7.27
CA ALA A 215 17.36 20.51 7.55
C ALA A 215 18.21 20.35 6.27
N VAL A 216 17.56 20.02 5.15
CA VAL A 216 18.25 19.91 3.85
C VAL A 216 18.75 21.27 3.37
N ILE A 217 17.94 22.33 3.48
CA ILE A 217 18.34 23.68 3.04
C ILE A 217 19.50 24.23 3.89
N LYS A 218 19.46 24.02 5.22
CA LYS A 218 20.52 24.45 6.15
C LYS A 218 21.87 23.81 5.87
N GLN A 219 21.88 22.64 5.23
CA GLN A 219 23.12 21.98 4.83
C GLN A 219 23.91 22.77 3.78
N PHE A 220 23.21 23.52 2.92
CA PHE A 220 23.83 24.34 1.88
C PHE A 220 23.83 25.82 2.22
N HIS A 221 22.88 26.25 3.05
CA HIS A 221 22.71 27.63 3.43
C HIS A 221 22.45 27.74 4.94
N PRO A 222 23.51 27.72 5.77
CA PRO A 222 23.39 27.72 7.24
C PRO A 222 22.55 28.89 7.78
N ASP A 223 22.59 30.02 7.09
CA ASP A 223 21.86 31.26 7.39
C ASP A 223 20.36 31.16 7.02
N HIS A 224 19.81 29.96 6.82
CA HIS A 224 18.39 29.77 6.53
C HIS A 224 17.56 29.92 7.81
N ASP A 225 16.87 31.06 7.95
CA ASP A 225 15.82 31.23 8.95
C ASP A 225 14.44 30.92 8.34
N PRO A 226 13.78 29.81 8.72
CA PRO A 226 12.42 29.49 8.25
C PRO A 226 11.39 30.55 8.68
N ALA A 227 11.66 31.38 9.70
CA ALA A 227 10.77 32.45 10.15
C ALA A 227 10.71 33.65 9.19
N GLU A 228 11.71 33.86 8.33
CA GLU A 228 11.67 34.89 7.28
C GLU A 228 10.78 34.47 6.09
N VAL A 229 10.70 33.17 5.81
CA VAL A 229 9.89 32.62 4.70
C VAL A 229 8.40 32.53 5.09
N ALA A 230 8.09 32.25 6.35
CA ALA A 230 6.71 32.19 6.88
C ALA A 230 5.98 33.55 6.90
N LYS A 231 6.72 34.67 6.78
CA LYS A 231 6.16 36.04 6.74
C LYS A 231 5.62 36.43 5.36
N GLN A 232 5.86 35.65 4.31
CA GLN A 232 5.32 35.92 2.98
C GLN A 232 3.94 35.29 2.83
N GLU A 233 2.91 36.11 2.58
CA GLU A 233 1.56 35.62 2.34
C GLU A 233 1.53 34.64 1.14
N PRO A 234 0.87 33.49 1.27
CA PRO A 234 0.77 32.55 0.16
C PRO A 234 -0.05 33.17 -0.97
N SER A 235 0.53 33.19 -2.17
CA SER A 235 -0.17 33.55 -3.42
C SER A 235 -1.44 32.71 -3.60
N ALA A 236 -2.45 33.27 -4.26
CA ALA A 236 -3.72 32.59 -4.54
C ALA A 236 -3.53 31.23 -5.22
N LEU A 237 -2.50 31.10 -6.06
CA LEU A 237 -2.14 29.84 -6.74
C LEU A 237 -1.60 28.79 -5.75
N THR A 238 -0.93 29.23 -4.69
CA THR A 238 -0.36 28.38 -3.65
C THR A 238 -1.40 27.92 -2.63
N LYS A 239 -2.45 28.73 -2.39
CA LYS A 239 -3.63 28.31 -1.62
C LYS A 239 -4.43 27.22 -2.34
N LEU A 240 -4.52 27.29 -3.67
CA LEU A 240 -5.15 26.25 -4.51
C LEU A 240 -4.31 24.96 -4.52
N ALA A 241 -2.99 25.07 -4.66
CA ALA A 241 -2.08 23.92 -4.61
C ALA A 241 -1.96 23.28 -3.21
N ALA A 242 -2.18 24.04 -2.13
CA ALA A 242 -2.22 23.53 -0.77
C ALA A 242 -3.53 22.78 -0.45
N ARG A 243 -4.66 23.17 -1.06
CA ARG A 243 -5.91 22.40 -1.02
C ARG A 243 -5.77 21.03 -1.71
N LEU A 244 -4.91 20.94 -2.70
CA LEU A 244 -4.57 19.70 -3.41
C LEU A 244 -3.56 18.80 -2.70
N ARG A 245 -2.92 19.25 -1.60
CA ARG A 245 -1.77 18.58 -0.96
C ARG A 245 -2.06 18.11 0.47
N ILE A 246 -3.32 17.84 0.81
CA ILE A 246 -3.75 17.41 2.15
C ILE A 246 -3.38 15.93 2.36
N SER A 247 -2.11 15.66 2.63
CA SER A 247 -1.68 14.42 3.27
C SER A 247 -0.29 14.60 3.89
N GLY A 248 -0.21 15.36 4.98
CA GLY A 248 1.00 15.46 5.80
C GLY A 248 1.03 16.76 6.59
N ARG A 249 0.63 16.74 7.86
CA ARG A 249 0.76 17.89 8.77
C ARG A 249 1.08 17.42 10.19
N SER A 250 2.09 18.06 10.76
CA SER A 250 2.72 17.80 12.05
C SER A 250 1.78 18.11 13.22
N VAL A 251 1.78 17.21 14.21
CA VAL A 251 1.08 17.35 15.51
C VAL A 251 2.15 17.28 16.61
N ARG A 252 1.96 18.01 17.72
CA ARG A 252 2.88 17.96 18.87
C ARG A 252 2.44 16.83 19.80
N ILE A 253 3.35 15.91 20.12
CA ILE A 253 3.18 14.92 21.19
C ILE A 253 3.94 15.44 22.42
N ARG A 254 3.37 15.26 23.62
CA ARG A 254 3.99 15.68 24.89
C ARG A 254 5.45 15.19 24.97
N GLY A 255 6.39 16.12 24.97
CA GLY A 255 7.82 15.87 25.24
C GLY A 255 8.72 15.66 24.01
N MET A 256 8.20 15.63 22.77
CA MET A 256 9.04 15.55 21.56
C MET A 256 8.52 16.49 20.46
N ASP A 257 9.32 17.49 20.12
CA ASP A 257 9.07 18.38 18.98
C ASP A 257 9.50 17.70 17.66
N ASN A 258 8.84 18.03 16.54
CA ASN A 258 9.18 17.61 15.16
C ASN A 258 8.98 16.13 14.76
N LEU A 259 7.97 15.43 15.28
CA LEU A 259 7.55 14.16 14.68
C LEU A 259 6.62 14.39 13.49
N MET A 260 6.90 13.73 12.36
CA MET A 260 5.99 13.69 11.23
C MET A 260 4.76 12.86 11.60
N ILE A 261 3.59 13.48 11.52
CA ILE A 261 2.32 12.85 11.87
C ILE A 261 1.39 12.82 10.65
N ARG A 262 0.74 11.68 10.44
CA ARG A 262 -0.21 11.48 9.35
C ARG A 262 -1.48 10.83 9.87
N TYR A 263 -2.64 11.39 9.51
CA TYR A 263 -3.92 10.73 9.75
C TYR A 263 -4.14 9.59 8.76
N SER A 264 -4.48 8.42 9.28
CA SER A 264 -4.62 7.21 8.47
C SER A 264 -5.88 7.22 7.63
N ARG A 265 -5.75 6.85 6.36
CA ARG A 265 -6.87 6.77 5.40
C ARG A 265 -7.80 5.59 5.65
N CYS A 266 -7.35 4.54 6.35
CA CYS A 266 -8.20 3.38 6.64
C CYS A 266 -9.33 3.74 7.61
N CYS A 267 -9.04 4.28 8.79
CA CYS A 267 -10.07 4.59 9.79
C CYS A 267 -10.47 6.08 9.83
N GLN A 268 -9.81 6.92 9.02
CA GLN A 268 -10.15 8.34 8.78
C GLN A 268 -10.31 9.18 10.06
N PRO A 269 -9.44 9.05 11.08
CA PRO A 269 -9.71 9.57 12.44
C PRO A 269 -10.01 11.07 12.44
N VAL A 270 -10.99 11.49 13.22
CA VAL A 270 -11.39 12.90 13.40
C VAL A 270 -11.28 13.31 14.87
N PRO A 271 -11.04 14.61 15.18
CA PRO A 271 -10.92 15.08 16.55
C PRO A 271 -12.10 14.65 17.42
N GLY A 272 -11.80 13.97 18.52
CA GLY A 272 -12.79 13.34 19.40
C GLY A 272 -12.85 11.81 19.30
N ASP A 273 -12.34 11.21 18.22
CA ASP A 273 -12.17 9.75 18.16
C ASP A 273 -11.12 9.28 19.19
N PRO A 274 -11.30 8.12 19.84
CA PRO A 274 -10.22 7.49 20.59
C PRO A 274 -9.14 7.01 19.60
N VAL A 275 -7.95 7.60 19.69
CA VAL A 275 -6.86 7.36 18.73
C VAL A 275 -5.62 6.78 19.36
N ILE A 276 -4.84 6.09 18.53
CA ILE A 276 -3.52 5.58 18.83
C ILE A 276 -2.54 6.01 17.75
N GLY A 277 -1.33 6.35 18.17
CA GLY A 277 -0.20 6.55 17.30
C GLY A 277 0.50 5.24 17.01
N TYR A 278 0.87 5.02 15.75
CA TYR A 278 1.69 3.89 15.35
C TYR A 278 2.95 4.38 14.64
N VAL A 279 4.12 4.08 15.21
CA VAL A 279 5.43 4.40 14.62
C VAL A 279 5.64 3.52 13.39
N THR A 280 5.60 4.14 12.23
CA THR A 280 5.89 3.45 10.97
C THR A 280 7.40 3.44 10.72
N ARG A 281 7.88 2.42 9.99
CA ARG A 281 9.28 2.41 9.53
C ARG A 281 9.44 3.44 8.41
N GLY A 282 9.98 4.61 8.73
CA GLY A 282 10.32 5.66 7.75
C GLY A 282 9.12 6.40 7.13
N ARG A 283 8.03 6.60 7.87
CA ARG A 283 6.95 7.55 7.49
C ARG A 283 6.39 8.33 8.69
N GLY A 284 7.18 8.42 9.76
CA GLY A 284 6.76 9.02 11.03
C GLY A 284 5.67 8.22 11.77
N VAL A 285 4.79 8.92 12.47
CA VAL A 285 3.73 8.34 13.30
C VAL A 285 2.39 8.46 12.59
N SER A 286 1.73 7.33 12.35
CA SER A 286 0.39 7.27 11.76
C SER A 286 -0.65 7.27 12.86
N ILE A 287 -1.64 8.17 12.79
CA ILE A 287 -2.75 8.24 13.72
C ILE A 287 -3.87 7.34 13.21
N HIS A 288 -4.29 6.40 14.04
CA HIS A 288 -5.41 5.53 13.78
C HIS A 288 -6.43 5.62 14.90
N ARG A 289 -7.68 5.24 14.63
CA ARG A 289 -8.65 4.93 15.69
C ARG A 289 -8.21 3.68 16.42
N ASN A 290 -8.52 3.61 17.72
CA ASN A 290 -8.13 2.49 18.58
C ASN A 290 -8.74 1.15 18.12
N ASP A 291 -9.89 1.18 17.45
CA ASP A 291 -10.60 0.03 16.90
C ASP A 291 -10.22 -0.33 15.46
N CYS A 292 -9.26 0.38 14.86
CA CYS A 292 -8.87 0.15 13.48
C CYS A 292 -8.25 -1.26 13.29
N SER A 293 -8.94 -2.09 12.50
CA SER A 293 -8.52 -3.46 12.13
C SER A 293 -7.07 -3.55 11.59
N ASN A 294 -6.65 -2.56 10.81
CA ASN A 294 -5.28 -2.48 10.27
C ASN A 294 -4.22 -2.29 11.37
N VAL A 295 -4.51 -1.53 12.43
CA VAL A 295 -3.54 -1.41 13.53
C VAL A 295 -3.62 -2.61 14.43
N LEU A 296 -4.81 -3.15 14.68
CA LEU A 296 -4.97 -4.38 15.48
C LEU A 296 -4.25 -5.58 14.86
N SER A 297 -4.05 -5.63 13.54
CA SER A 297 -3.24 -6.66 12.87
C SER A 297 -1.73 -6.35 12.88
N LEU A 298 -1.35 -5.07 12.76
CA LEU A 298 0.06 -4.60 12.86
C LEU A 298 0.61 -4.62 14.30
N SER A 299 -0.27 -4.80 15.28
CA SER A 299 -0.07 -4.72 16.73
C SER A 299 0.85 -5.77 17.37
N ARG A 300 1.58 -6.57 16.60
CA ARG A 300 2.52 -7.58 17.13
C ARG A 300 3.80 -6.98 17.74
N ASP A 301 3.99 -5.68 17.59
CA ASP A 301 5.14 -4.92 18.12
C ASP A 301 4.61 -3.76 19.02
N PRO A 302 4.39 -4.01 20.33
CA PRO A 302 3.80 -3.05 21.26
C PRO A 302 4.62 -1.76 21.38
N ASP A 303 5.93 -1.85 21.20
CA ASP A 303 6.89 -0.76 21.35
C ASP A 303 6.72 0.35 20.30
N ARG A 304 5.93 0.08 19.25
CA ARG A 304 5.60 1.06 18.20
C ARG A 304 4.29 1.80 18.44
N ARG A 305 3.57 1.48 19.50
CA ARG A 305 2.36 2.22 19.86
C ARG A 305 2.74 3.40 20.73
N ILE A 306 2.21 4.56 20.37
CA ILE A 306 2.37 5.79 21.14
C ILE A 306 0.98 6.31 21.47
N GLU A 307 0.77 6.68 22.72
CA GLU A 307 -0.44 7.38 23.13
C GLU A 307 -0.40 8.81 22.58
N ILE A 308 -1.45 9.21 21.85
CA ILE A 308 -1.53 10.53 21.23
C ILE A 308 -2.77 11.24 21.75
N GLU A 309 -2.58 12.47 22.22
CA GLU A 309 -3.67 13.41 22.47
C GLU A 309 -3.91 14.27 21.22
N TRP A 310 -5.17 14.56 20.91
CA TRP A 310 -5.54 15.42 19.80
C TRP A 310 -4.98 16.83 19.98
N ALA A 311 -4.22 17.31 18.98
CA ALA A 311 -3.86 18.72 18.86
C ALA A 311 -4.38 19.30 17.54
N ALA A 312 -5.68 19.17 17.30
CA ALA A 312 -6.33 19.80 16.15
C ALA A 312 -6.27 21.33 16.29
N GLN A 313 -5.82 22.02 15.24
CA GLN A 313 -5.81 23.48 15.21
C GLN A 313 -7.15 24.01 14.74
N LYS A 314 -7.49 25.22 15.19
CA LYS A 314 -8.73 25.89 14.79
C LYS A 314 -8.72 26.14 13.27
N GLY A 315 -9.56 25.42 12.54
CA GLY A 315 -9.66 25.50 11.08
C GLY A 315 -9.28 24.22 10.33
N ASP A 316 -8.83 23.18 11.03
CA ASP A 316 -8.61 21.86 10.42
C ASP A 316 -9.95 21.26 9.94
N ARG A 317 -9.90 20.62 8.77
CA ARG A 317 -11.03 19.95 8.14
C ARG A 317 -10.65 18.52 7.79
N PHE A 318 -11.56 17.59 8.05
CA PHE A 318 -11.34 16.15 7.93
C PHE A 318 -12.39 15.55 6.99
N PHE A 319 -11.96 14.65 6.11
CA PHE A 319 -12.83 13.96 5.17
C PHE A 319 -13.22 12.61 5.72
N VAL A 320 -14.52 12.34 5.76
CA VAL A 320 -15.07 11.08 6.25
C VAL A 320 -16.00 10.49 5.21
N LYS A 321 -15.82 9.20 4.89
CA LYS A 321 -16.69 8.44 3.99
C LYS A 321 -17.80 7.77 4.80
N LEU A 322 -19.03 8.18 4.53
CA LEU A 322 -20.25 7.60 5.07
C LEU A 322 -20.88 6.65 4.05
N TYR A 323 -21.26 5.47 4.52
CA TYR A 323 -22.01 4.49 3.78
C TYR A 323 -23.44 4.47 4.31
N MET A 324 -24.41 4.54 3.40
CA MET A 324 -25.83 4.55 3.74
C MET A 324 -26.54 3.39 3.02
N GLN A 325 -27.39 2.70 3.77
CA GLN A 325 -28.33 1.72 3.23
C GLN A 325 -29.74 2.29 3.35
N GLY A 326 -30.56 2.10 2.32
CA GLY A 326 -31.91 2.64 2.28
C GLY A 326 -32.85 1.87 1.37
N THR A 327 -34.12 2.23 1.43
CA THR A 327 -35.16 1.74 0.52
C THR A 327 -35.13 2.52 -0.78
N ASP A 328 -35.33 1.84 -1.92
CA ASP A 328 -35.46 2.52 -3.21
C ASP A 328 -36.75 3.32 -3.28
N ARG A 329 -36.61 4.64 -3.08
CA ARG A 329 -37.70 5.61 -3.19
C ARG A 329 -37.25 6.82 -4.00
N ARG A 330 -38.23 7.42 -4.67
CA ARG A 330 -38.02 8.70 -5.37
C ARG A 330 -37.60 9.79 -4.38
N GLY A 331 -36.62 10.59 -4.80
CA GLY A 331 -36.11 11.74 -4.06
C GLY A 331 -35.14 11.43 -2.92
N LEU A 332 -34.77 10.16 -2.67
CA LEU A 332 -33.89 9.79 -1.55
C LEU A 332 -32.56 10.54 -1.59
N LEU A 333 -31.87 10.58 -2.74
CA LEU A 333 -30.61 11.30 -2.90
C LEU A 333 -30.74 12.79 -2.55
N THR A 334 -31.81 13.45 -3.02
CA THR A 334 -32.06 14.87 -2.75
C THR A 334 -32.29 15.12 -1.27
N ASP A 335 -33.12 14.30 -0.63
CA ASP A 335 -33.43 14.44 0.80
C ASP A 335 -32.19 14.22 1.67
N VAL A 336 -31.33 13.27 1.30
CA VAL A 336 -30.09 12.96 2.01
C VAL A 336 -29.05 14.06 1.80
N ALA A 337 -28.83 14.52 0.57
CA ALA A 337 -27.92 15.61 0.29
C ALA A 337 -28.35 16.90 1.02
N LYS A 338 -29.66 17.16 1.09
CA LYS A 338 -30.21 18.27 1.87
C LYS A 338 -29.97 18.09 3.36
N ALA A 339 -30.26 16.91 3.92
CA ALA A 339 -30.03 16.63 5.34
C ALA A 339 -28.56 16.84 5.75
N ILE A 340 -27.61 16.45 4.91
CA ILE A 340 -26.18 16.72 5.13
C ILE A 340 -25.90 18.22 5.07
N SER A 341 -26.38 18.90 4.04
CA SER A 341 -26.13 20.34 3.84
C SER A 341 -26.72 21.21 4.95
N ASP A 342 -27.90 20.84 5.47
CA ASP A 342 -28.58 21.55 6.57
C ASP A 342 -27.78 21.49 7.89
N THR A 343 -26.84 20.55 8.03
CA THR A 343 -25.88 20.53 9.16
C THR A 343 -24.72 21.52 9.00
N GLY A 344 -24.65 22.26 7.89
CA GLY A 344 -23.53 23.13 7.55
C GLY A 344 -22.27 22.37 7.13
N THR A 345 -22.45 21.16 6.59
CA THR A 345 -21.36 20.26 6.20
C THR A 345 -21.25 20.19 4.67
N ASP A 346 -20.04 20.37 4.15
CA ASP A 346 -19.76 20.30 2.71
C ASP A 346 -19.69 18.83 2.26
N ILE A 347 -20.28 18.53 1.10
CA ILE A 347 -20.23 17.20 0.45
C ILE A 347 -19.18 17.26 -0.66
N SER A 348 -18.10 16.49 -0.56
CA SER A 348 -17.06 16.43 -1.60
C SER A 348 -17.36 15.38 -2.68
N HIS A 349 -18.02 14.29 -2.29
CA HIS A 349 -18.44 13.23 -3.21
C HIS A 349 -19.77 12.63 -2.74
N ALA A 350 -20.62 12.28 -3.69
CA ALA A 350 -21.87 11.58 -3.44
C ALA A 350 -22.17 10.64 -4.61
N ASP A 351 -22.34 9.35 -4.30
CA ASP A 351 -22.80 8.34 -5.25
C ASP A 351 -23.97 7.56 -4.62
N MET A 352 -24.93 7.13 -5.44
CA MET A 352 -26.06 6.34 -4.96
C MET A 352 -26.52 5.37 -6.03
N ARG A 353 -26.62 4.09 -5.66
CA ARG A 353 -26.91 3.00 -6.59
C ARG A 353 -28.04 2.11 -6.07
N ALA A 354 -28.95 1.76 -6.98
CA ALA A 354 -29.93 0.72 -6.75
C ALA A 354 -29.28 -0.66 -6.86
N THR A 355 -29.64 -1.54 -5.94
CA THR A 355 -29.17 -2.94 -5.88
C THR A 355 -30.36 -3.85 -5.57
N GLY A 356 -30.21 -5.16 -5.76
CA GLY A 356 -31.30 -6.13 -5.54
C GLY A 356 -31.90 -6.16 -4.13
N GLY A 357 -31.31 -5.46 -3.16
CA GLY A 357 -31.79 -5.34 -1.78
C GLY A 357 -32.18 -3.92 -1.33
N GLY A 358 -32.15 -2.91 -2.21
CA GLY A 358 -32.43 -1.51 -1.86
C GLY A 358 -31.46 -0.53 -2.50
N MET A 359 -31.33 0.66 -1.90
CA MET A 359 -30.41 1.71 -2.29
C MET A 359 -29.19 1.74 -1.39
N HIS A 360 -28.02 1.86 -2.01
CA HIS A 360 -26.76 2.08 -1.32
C HIS A 360 -26.22 3.44 -1.72
N GLY A 361 -25.83 4.24 -0.74
CA GLY A 361 -25.25 5.57 -0.93
C GLY A 361 -23.86 5.65 -0.32
N GLU A 362 -22.94 6.32 -1.01
CA GLU A 362 -21.62 6.67 -0.51
C GLU A 362 -21.46 8.19 -0.53
N PHE A 363 -21.15 8.79 0.61
CA PHE A 363 -20.99 10.23 0.76
C PHE A 363 -19.65 10.53 1.42
N VAL A 364 -18.83 11.37 0.80
CA VAL A 364 -17.63 11.92 1.42
C VAL A 364 -17.96 13.32 1.91
N VAL A 365 -17.87 13.52 3.22
CA VAL A 365 -18.24 14.76 3.90
C VAL A 365 -17.05 15.39 4.59
N GLU A 366 -17.03 16.71 4.65
CA GLU A 366 -15.96 17.48 5.29
C GLU A 366 -16.39 18.00 6.67
N VAL A 367 -15.84 17.41 7.74
CA VAL A 367 -16.21 17.66 9.14
C VAL A 367 -15.04 18.25 9.93
N ARG A 368 -15.35 18.97 11.02
CA ARG A 368 -14.33 19.55 11.92
C ARG A 368 -13.94 18.63 13.06
N ASP A 369 -14.91 17.85 13.56
CA ASP A 369 -14.77 17.01 14.74
C ASP A 369 -15.82 15.88 14.71
N LEU A 370 -15.70 14.96 15.68
CA LEU A 370 -16.63 13.85 15.87
C LEU A 370 -18.06 14.33 16.18
N ALA A 371 -18.22 15.47 16.85
CA ALA A 371 -19.54 15.98 17.18
C ALA A 371 -20.31 16.41 15.92
N GLN A 372 -19.65 17.11 14.99
CA GLN A 372 -20.23 17.45 13.69
C GLN A 372 -20.51 16.19 12.86
N LEU A 373 -19.61 15.21 12.88
CA LEU A 373 -19.81 13.94 12.17
C LEU A 373 -21.05 13.19 12.66
N GLU A 374 -21.24 13.08 13.98
CA GLU A 374 -22.43 12.43 14.54
C GLU A 374 -23.71 13.21 14.21
N ASN A 375 -23.67 14.54 14.20
CA ASN A 375 -24.81 15.35 13.77
C ASN A 375 -25.19 15.04 12.32
N VAL A 376 -24.21 14.91 11.41
CA VAL A 376 -24.44 14.52 10.01
C VAL A 376 -25.04 13.12 9.93
N ARG A 377 -24.47 12.14 10.65
CA ARG A 377 -24.94 10.75 10.65
C ARG A 377 -26.40 10.66 11.14
N LEU A 378 -26.73 11.36 12.21
CA LEU A 378 -28.09 11.44 12.75
C LEU A 378 -29.06 12.10 11.76
N ALA A 379 -28.65 13.20 11.11
CA ALA A 379 -29.48 13.88 10.11
C ALA A 379 -29.80 12.96 8.92
N ILE A 380 -28.81 12.22 8.41
CA ILE A 380 -29.05 11.23 7.35
C ILE A 380 -29.97 10.11 7.84
N GLY A 381 -29.74 9.58 9.04
CA GLY A 381 -30.55 8.49 9.61
C GLY A 381 -32.03 8.86 9.84
N GLN A 382 -32.35 10.14 10.01
CA GLN A 382 -33.73 10.62 10.12
C GLN A 382 -34.45 10.76 8.78
N VAL A 383 -33.73 10.72 7.65
CA VAL A 383 -34.36 10.79 6.34
C VAL A 383 -35.19 9.53 6.13
N LYS A 384 -36.49 9.72 5.87
CA LYS A 384 -37.41 8.60 5.58
C LYS A 384 -36.81 7.72 4.49
N GLY A 385 -36.80 6.40 4.70
CA GLY A 385 -36.24 5.45 3.74
C GLY A 385 -34.73 5.23 3.86
N VAL A 386 -34.02 5.90 4.76
CA VAL A 386 -32.70 5.45 5.22
C VAL A 386 -32.92 4.37 6.28
N LEU A 387 -32.21 3.26 6.13
CA LEU A 387 -32.24 2.12 7.05
C LEU A 387 -31.05 2.17 8.01
N ASP A 388 -29.88 2.51 7.49
CA ASP A 388 -28.64 2.54 8.27
C ASP A 388 -27.63 3.51 7.66
N VAL A 389 -26.77 4.07 8.51
CA VAL A 389 -25.67 4.97 8.14
C VAL A 389 -24.46 4.67 9.01
N GLU A 390 -23.39 4.22 8.34
CA GLU A 390 -22.15 3.83 8.99
C GLU A 390 -20.96 4.60 8.41
N ARG A 391 -19.93 4.76 9.21
CA ARG A 391 -18.65 5.28 8.74
C ARG A 391 -17.83 4.12 8.18
N LYS A 392 -17.45 4.18 6.90
CA LYS A 392 -16.73 3.10 6.22
C LYS A 392 -15.24 3.15 6.59
N GLU A 393 -14.65 2.03 6.97
CA GLU A 393 -13.22 1.92 7.31
C GLU A 393 -12.27 1.78 6.09
N HIS A 394 -12.63 2.36 4.94
CA HIS A 394 -11.75 2.38 3.76
C HIS A 394 -12.00 3.61 2.88
N PHE A 395 -10.92 4.15 2.31
CA PHE A 395 -10.91 5.35 1.46
C PHE A 395 -10.03 5.07 0.24
N ASP A 396 -10.63 4.99 -0.95
CA ASP A 396 -9.92 4.79 -2.22
C ASP A 396 -9.70 6.15 -2.92
N GLU A 397 -8.62 6.32 -3.69
CA GLU A 397 -8.31 7.60 -4.37
C GLU A 397 -9.35 7.99 -5.43
N GLU A 398 -10.09 7.02 -5.97
CA GLU A 398 -11.20 7.22 -6.91
C GLU A 398 -12.40 7.96 -6.28
N ASP A 399 -12.55 7.89 -4.96
CA ASP A 399 -13.67 8.50 -4.21
C ASP A 399 -13.59 10.03 -4.11
N LEU A 400 -12.43 10.63 -4.41
CA LEU A 400 -12.25 12.08 -4.35
C LEU A 400 -12.73 12.78 -5.63
N GLY A 401 -12.94 12.05 -6.73
CA GLY A 401 -13.37 12.63 -8.01
C GLY A 401 -12.30 13.41 -8.76
N TRP A 402 -11.01 13.24 -8.42
CA TRP A 402 -9.89 13.83 -9.15
C TRP A 402 -9.20 12.69 -9.90
N ALA A 403 -9.58 12.52 -11.17
CA ALA A 403 -8.90 11.63 -12.10
C ALA A 403 -7.44 12.04 -12.34
#